data_AF-A0A0B9H4U5-F1
#
_entry.id   AF-A0A0B9H4U5-F1
#
_cell.length_a   1.000
_cell.length_b   1.000
_cell.length_c   1.000
_cell.angle_alpha   90.00
_cell.angle_beta   90.00
_cell.angle_gamma   90.00
#
_symmetry.space_group_name_H-M   'P 1'
#
loop_
_entity.id
_entity.type
_entity.pdbx_description
1 polymer ?
#
loop_
_entity_poly.entity_id
_entity_poly.type
_entity_poly.pdbx_seq_one_letter_code
_entity_poly.pdbx_strand_id
1 'polypeptide(L)' 'MDKKALDAFARETAKSIKTESYLDDFRKMLTKVTVETALNAELDDLSCLQKHATKSSPYSRNGYSFKSIRGSD' A
#
# COMPACT_ATOMS: atom_id res chain seq x y z
N MET A 1 10.50 -7.28 8.51
CA MET A 1 9.81 -6.34 9.40
C MET A 1 10.54 -6.30 10.73
N ASP A 2 10.94 -5.12 11.18
CA ASP A 2 11.46 -4.94 12.53
C ASP A 2 10.31 -5.01 13.54
N LYS A 3 10.39 -5.97 14.47
CA LYS A 3 9.35 -6.20 15.50
C LYS A 3 9.18 -4.98 16.40
N LYS A 4 10.24 -4.23 16.68
CA LYS A 4 10.19 -3.06 17.55
C LYS A 4 9.47 -1.89 16.87
N ALA A 5 9.72 -1.69 15.59
CA ALA A 5 9.01 -0.69 14.79
C ALA A 5 7.51 -1.04 14.68
N LEU A 6 7.17 -2.32 14.52
CA LEU A 6 5.77 -2.77 14.48
C LEU A 6 5.04 -2.52 15.80
N ASP A 7 5.66 -2.83 16.95
CA ASP A 7 5.06 -2.56 18.27
C ASP A 7 4.85 -1.06 18.51
N ALA A 8 5.83 -0.23 18.14
CA ALA A 8 5.70 1.23 18.25
C ALA A 8 4.55 1.77 17.39
N PHE A 9 4.42 1.29 16.15
CA PHE A 9 3.32 1.65 15.25
C PHE A 9 1.95 1.20 15.79
N ALA A 10 1.86 -0.02 16.31
CA ALA A 10 0.63 -0.56 16.91
C ALA A 10 0.19 0.28 18.12
N ARG A 11 1.13 0.65 19.01
CA ARG A 11 0.85 1.51 20.16
C ARG A 11 0.36 2.90 19.76
N GLU A 12 0.93 3.48 18.71
CA GLU A 12 0.52 4.79 18.23
C GLU A 12 -0.87 4.75 17.61
N THR A 13 -1.15 3.72 16.81
CA THR A 13 -2.45 3.51 16.17
C THR A 13 -3.54 3.21 17.21
N ALA A 14 -3.23 2.44 18.25
CA ALA A 14 -4.18 2.14 19.32
C ALA A 14 -4.71 3.39 20.04
N LYS A 15 -3.95 4.50 20.04
CA LYS A 15 -4.40 5.78 20.64
C LYS A 15 -5.52 6.45 19.83
N SER A 16 -5.62 6.19 18.52
CA SER A 16 -6.62 6.80 17.64
C SER A 16 -7.87 5.93 17.44
N ILE A 17 -7.80 4.63 17.72
CA ILE A 17 -8.94 3.70 17.62
C ILE A 17 -9.83 3.82 18.85
N LYS A 18 -11.01 4.45 18.69
CA LYS A 18 -11.99 4.65 19.76
C LYS A 18 -13.18 3.71 19.70
N THR A 19 -13.44 3.09 18.54
CA THR A 19 -14.59 2.22 18.30
C THR A 19 -14.20 1.07 17.37
N GLU A 20 -15.02 0.02 17.34
CA GLU A 20 -14.84 -1.13 16.45
C GLU A 20 -14.89 -0.72 14.96
N SER A 21 -15.73 0.26 14.60
CA SER A 21 -15.78 0.80 13.23
C SER A 21 -14.44 1.40 12.80
N TYR A 22 -13.77 2.14 13.68
CA TYR A 22 -12.44 2.69 13.37
C TYR A 22 -11.39 1.60 13.18
N LEU A 23 -11.52 0.47 13.88
CA LEU A 23 -10.64 -0.68 13.72
C LEU A 23 -10.84 -1.35 12.36
N ASP A 24 -12.09 -1.50 11.92
CA ASP A 24 -12.40 -2.05 10.59
C ASP A 24 -11.93 -1.11 9.45
N ASP A 25 -12.15 0.20 9.59
CA ASP A 25 -11.63 1.20 8.65
C ASP A 25 -10.10 1.19 8.60
N PHE A 26 -9.44 1.06 9.75
CA PHE A 26 -7.99 0.94 9.83
C PHE A 26 -7.49 -0.33 9.12
N ARG A 27 -8.14 -1.48 9.34
CA ARG A 27 -7.82 -2.74 8.64
C ARG A 27 -7.93 -2.58 7.12
N LYS A 28 -9.03 -1.97 6.65
CA LYS A 28 -9.26 -1.70 5.21
C LYS A 28 -8.18 -0.77 4.64
N MET A 29 -7.87 0.31 5.33
CA MET A 29 -6.84 1.28 4.93
C MET A 29 -5.45 0.64 4.87
N LEU A 30 -5.06 -0.11 5.90
CA LEU A 30 -3.77 -0.78 5.97
C LEU A 30 -3.61 -1.81 4.85
N THR A 31 -4.67 -2.57 4.56
CA THR A 31 -4.69 -3.53 3.45
C THR A 31 -4.50 -2.81 2.11
N LYS A 32 -5.25 -1.73 1.88
CA LYS A 32 -5.15 -0.92 0.66
C LYS A 32 -3.73 -0.39 0.45
N VAL A 33 -3.15 0.27 1.46
CA VAL A 33 -1.80 0.86 1.36
C VAL A 33 -0.75 -0.21 1.11
N THR A 34 -0.86 -1.36 1.78
CA THR A 34 0.08 -2.48 1.59
C THR A 34 0.02 -3.02 0.16
N VAL A 35 -1.19 -3.27 -0.37
CA VAL A 35 -1.38 -3.76 -1.75
C VAL A 35 -0.91 -2.73 -2.78
N GLU A 36 -1.28 -1.46 -2.62
CA GLU A 36 -0.84 -0.39 -3.53
C GLU A 36 0.69 -0.24 -3.51
N THR A 37 1.34 -0.40 -2.35
CA THR A 37 2.80 -0.32 -2.25
C THR A 37 3.48 -1.51 -2.90
N ALA A 38 2.99 -2.73 -2.66
CA ALA A 38 3.52 -3.94 -3.28
C ALA A 38 3.40 -3.89 -4.81
N LEU A 39 2.22 -3.53 -5.34
CA LEU A 39 2.00 -3.36 -6.78
C LEU A 39 2.88 -2.25 -7.37
N ASN A 40 3.08 -1.14 -6.66
CA ASN A 40 3.97 -0.09 -7.15
C ASN A 40 5.43 -0.54 -7.20
N ALA A 41 5.90 -1.31 -6.22
CA ALA A 41 7.24 -1.90 -6.22
C ALA A 41 7.42 -2.91 -7.37
N GLU A 42 6.44 -3.79 -7.60
CA GLU A 42 6.44 -4.70 -8.75
C GLU A 42 6.53 -3.94 -10.09
N LEU A 43 5.81 -2.81 -10.22
CA LEU A 43 5.89 -1.96 -11.40
C LEU A 43 7.25 -1.24 -11.53
N ASP A 44 7.95 -0.96 -10.42
CA ASP A 44 9.28 -0.34 -10.44
C ASP A 44 10.39 -1.38 -10.77
N ASP A 45 10.21 -2.64 -10.36
CA ASP A 45 11.12 -3.76 -10.67
C ASP A 45 11.06 -4.16 -12.16
N LEU A 46 9.92 -3.92 -12.81
CA LEU A 46 9.84 -3.99 -14.27
C LEU A 46 10.70 -2.87 -14.86
N SER A 47 11.92 -3.21 -15.27
CA SER A 47 12.92 -2.31 -15.90
C SER A 47 12.39 -1.40 -17.02
N CYS A 48 11.23 -1.73 -17.59
CA CYS A 48 10.55 -0.97 -18.62
C CYS A 48 9.55 0.10 -18.10
N LEU A 49 9.26 0.17 -16.80
CA LEU A 49 8.19 1.03 -16.24
C LEU A 49 8.64 1.92 -15.07
N GLN A 50 9.95 2.01 -14.84
CA GLN A 50 10.55 2.86 -13.82
C GLN A 50 10.08 4.33 -13.98
N LYS A 51 9.57 4.89 -12.88
CA LYS A 51 9.17 6.31 -12.81
C LYS A 51 10.38 7.19 -13.13
N HIS A 52 10.23 8.08 -14.11
CA HIS A 52 11.24 9.06 -14.55
C HIS A 52 12.50 8.49 -15.23
N ALA A 53 12.48 7.24 -15.72
CA ALA A 53 13.59 6.72 -16.51
C ALA A 53 13.79 7.52 -17.82
N THR A 54 15.06 7.71 -18.21
CA THR A 54 15.48 8.40 -19.45
C THR A 54 15.09 7.55 -20.66
N LYS A 55 13.82 7.67 -21.07
CA LYS A 55 13.20 7.23 -22.34
C LYS A 55 14.02 6.23 -23.18
N SER A 56 14.08 4.96 -22.76
CA SER A 56 14.50 3.86 -23.64
C SER A 56 13.52 2.68 -23.65
N SER A 57 12.48 2.73 -22.82
CA SER A 57 11.45 1.69 -22.78
C SER A 57 10.30 2.03 -23.74
N PRO A 58 9.78 1.04 -24.51
CA PRO A 58 8.55 1.22 -25.29
C PRO A 58 7.29 1.29 -24.41
N TYR A 59 7.42 1.07 -23.10
CA TYR A 59 6.34 1.11 -22.13
C TYR A 59 6.50 2.30 -21.18
N SER A 60 5.39 2.96 -20.86
CA SER A 60 5.33 4.08 -19.91
C SER A 60 4.18 3.90 -18.94
N ARG A 61 4.33 4.38 -17.69
CA ARG A 61 3.22 4.37 -16.72
C ARG A 61 2.02 5.14 -17.27
N ASN A 62 0.85 4.49 -17.29
CA ASN A 62 -0.39 5.04 -17.83
C ASN A 62 -1.41 5.38 -16.73
N GLY A 63 -0.98 6.17 -15.74
CA GLY A 63 -1.83 6.60 -14.63
C GLY A 63 -2.23 5.47 -13.67
N TYR A 64 -3.42 5.61 -13.06
CA TYR A 64 -3.96 4.68 -12.07
C TYR A 64 -5.39 4.28 -12.44
N SER A 65 -5.77 3.03 -12.11
CA SER A 65 -7.16 2.56 -12.21
C SER A 65 -7.66 2.17 -10.84
N PHE A 66 -8.92 2.48 -10.53
CA PHE A 66 -9.56 2.03 -9.30
C PHE A 66 -10.00 0.57 -9.41
N LYS A 67 -9.72 -0.23 -8.37
CA LYS A 67 -10.26 -1.58 -8.22
C LYS A 67 -10.77 -1.78 -6.80
N SER A 68 -11.89 -2.49 -6.67
CA SER A 68 -12.45 -2.87 -5.38
C SER A 68 -11.88 -4.22 -4.95
N ILE A 69 -11.35 -4.28 -3.72
CA ILE A 69 -10.79 -5.49 -3.13
C ILE A 69 -11.76 -5.98 -2.06
N ARG A 70 -12.18 -7.24 -2.15
CA ARG A 70 -12.94 -7.90 -1.08
C ARG A 70 -11.94 -8.50 -0.10
N GLY A 71 -11.92 -7.98 1.12
CA GLY A 71 -11.20 -8.59 2.24
C GLY A 71 -11.92 -9.85 2.73
N SER A 72 -11.26 -10.61 3.60
CA SER A 72 -11.87 -11.73 4.32
C SER A 72 -12.99 -11.20 5.23
N ASP A 73 -14.17 -11.85 5.20
CA ASP A 73 -15.29 -11.55 6.09
C ASP A 73 -14.90 -11.66 7.57
#